data_AF-A0A524DX79-F1
#
_entry.id   AF-A0A524DX79-F1
#
_cell.length_a   1.000
_cell.length_b   1.000
_cell.length_c   1.000
_cell.angle_alpha   90.00
_cell.angle_beta   90.00
_cell.angle_gamma   90.00
#
_symmetry.space_group_name_H-M   'P 1'
#
loop_
_entity.id
_entity.type
_entity.pdbx_description
1 polymer ?
#
loop_
_entity_poly.entity_id
_entity_poly.type
_entity_poly.pdbx_seq_one_letter_code
_entity_poly.pdbx_strand_id
1 'polypeptide(L)'
;MAYDVNNAYRITERLAFPRLIGSEGEIRARQIVAEEFKKAGYEDVILEKFKTSFYNWIFIRFVFVLLGIFIMVIGFSFFFNHWITLALIAIFTLFFIKSLAVGNATEIKLFKNDQKNFETENIYTKLKSQEGKATVVFMGHWDSKSQTFPSSLRIILIILAVFGALI
;
A
#
# COMPACT_ATOMS: atom_id res chain seq x y z
N MET A 1 -9.84 34.46 -3.90
CA MET A 1 -10.39 33.52 -4.91
C MET A 1 -11.38 32.61 -4.21
N ALA A 2 -12.62 32.54 -4.68
CA ALA A 2 -13.59 31.58 -4.18
C ALA A 2 -13.18 30.17 -4.64
N TYR A 3 -13.40 29.17 -3.79
CA TYR A 3 -13.19 27.76 -4.14
C TYR A 3 -14.21 27.35 -5.22
N ASP A 4 -13.71 26.86 -6.36
CA ASP A 4 -14.55 26.34 -7.45
C ASP A 4 -14.77 24.83 -7.27
N VAL A 5 -15.92 24.49 -6.68
CA VAL A 5 -16.36 23.10 -6.44
C VAL A 5 -16.47 22.33 -7.75
N ASN A 6 -16.92 22.96 -8.83
CA ASN A 6 -17.13 22.29 -10.12
C ASN A 6 -15.80 21.88 -10.74
N ASN A 7 -14.78 22.74 -10.63
CA ASN A 7 -13.44 22.40 -11.10
C ASN A 7 -12.83 21.25 -10.26
N ALA A 8 -13.00 21.26 -8.93
CA ALA A 8 -12.53 20.18 -8.07
C ALA A 8 -13.21 18.83 -8.39
N TYR A 9 -14.52 18.84 -8.60
CA TYR A 9 -15.29 17.67 -9.01
C TYR A 9 -14.81 17.13 -10.36
N ARG A 10 -14.67 17.99 -11.38
CA ARG A 10 -14.17 17.63 -12.71
C ARG A 10 -12.80 16.96 -12.66
N ILE A 11 -11.85 17.50 -11.88
CA ILE A 11 -10.51 16.93 -11.74
C ILE A 11 -10.58 15.55 -11.08
N THR A 12 -11.41 15.42 -10.04
CA THR A 12 -11.59 14.16 -9.32
C THR A 12 -12.22 13.10 -10.22
N GLU A 13 -13.23 13.45 -11.00
CA GLU A 13 -13.88 12.58 -11.97
C GLU A 13 -12.87 12.11 -13.04
N ARG A 14 -12.02 13.00 -13.55
CA ARG A 14 -10.94 12.63 -14.49
C ARG A 14 -9.99 11.59 -13.89
N LEU A 15 -9.77 11.60 -12.57
CA LEU A 15 -8.88 10.67 -11.86
C LEU A 15 -9.60 9.43 -11.31
N ALA A 16 -10.92 9.30 -11.50
CA ALA A 16 -11.75 8.25 -10.91
C ALA A 16 -11.63 6.91 -11.67
N PHE A 17 -10.43 6.36 -11.74
CA PHE A 17 -10.15 5.06 -12.34
C PHE A 17 -8.99 4.35 -11.60
N PRO A 18 -8.82 3.02 -11.74
CA PRO A 18 -7.73 2.29 -11.12
C PRO A 18 -6.37 2.75 -11.63
N ARG A 19 -5.48 3.14 -10.71
CA ARG A 19 -4.20 3.81 -11.00
C ARG A 19 -3.12 3.26 -10.06
N LEU A 20 -2.94 1.94 -10.13
CA LEU A 20 -1.90 1.23 -9.39
C LEU A 20 -0.54 1.56 -9.98
N ILE A 21 0.46 1.73 -9.12
CA ILE A 21 1.85 1.87 -9.54
C ILE A 21 2.25 0.74 -10.52
N GLY A 22 2.88 1.11 -11.63
CA GLY A 22 3.27 0.21 -12.72
C GLY A 22 2.18 -0.10 -13.75
N SER A 23 0.96 0.44 -13.61
CA SER A 23 -0.14 0.21 -14.56
C SER A 23 -0.27 1.34 -15.59
N GLU A 24 -0.97 1.08 -16.70
CA GLU A 24 -1.35 2.13 -17.67
C GLU A 24 -2.17 3.24 -17.02
N GLY A 25 -3.00 2.91 -16.02
CA GLY A 25 -3.74 3.88 -15.23
C GLY A 25 -2.83 4.85 -14.49
N GLU A 26 -1.72 4.38 -13.92
CA GLU A 26 -0.75 5.27 -13.29
C GLU A 26 -0.15 6.25 -14.31
N ILE A 27 0.27 5.76 -15.48
CA ILE A 27 0.82 6.61 -16.55
C ILE A 27 -0.19 7.70 -16.92
N ARG A 28 -1.46 7.32 -17.12
CA ARG A 28 -2.55 8.26 -17.42
C ARG A 28 -2.78 9.25 -16.29
N ALA A 29 -2.78 8.81 -15.03
CA ALA A 29 -2.99 9.68 -13.89
C ALA A 29 -1.88 10.73 -13.75
N ARG A 30 -0.61 10.34 -13.98
CA ARG A 30 0.54 11.26 -14.01
C ARG A 30 0.37 12.36 -15.05
N GLN A 31 -0.04 12.00 -16.26
CA GLN A 31 -0.31 12.94 -17.34
C GLN A 31 -1.42 13.93 -16.95
N ILE A 32 -2.54 13.43 -16.42
CA ILE A 32 -3.67 14.26 -15.98
C ILE A 32 -3.21 15.25 -14.90
N VAL A 33 -2.48 14.79 -13.87
CA VAL A 33 -2.02 15.66 -12.77
C VAL A 33 -1.06 16.74 -13.28
N ALA A 34 -0.09 16.37 -14.13
CA ALA A 34 0.84 17.33 -14.73
C ALA A 34 0.13 18.36 -15.63
N GLU A 35 -0.86 17.92 -16.42
CA GLU A 35 -1.71 18.80 -17.23
C GLU A 35 -2.51 19.78 -16.37
N GLU A 36 -3.12 19.32 -15.27
CA GLU A 36 -3.93 20.18 -14.40
C GLU A 36 -3.05 21.23 -13.68
N PHE A 37 -1.82 20.89 -13.28
CA PHE A 37 -0.87 21.89 -12.79
C PHE A 37 -0.55 22.95 -13.86
N LYS A 38 -0.26 22.54 -15.10
CA LYS A 38 0.00 23.49 -16.19
C LYS A 38 -1.22 24.37 -16.49
N LYS A 39 -2.43 23.80 -16.52
CA LYS A 39 -3.69 24.55 -16.71
C LYS A 39 -3.97 25.55 -15.58
N ALA A 40 -3.53 25.23 -14.36
CA ALA A 40 -3.61 26.13 -13.22
C ALA A 40 -2.55 27.25 -13.24
N GLY A 41 -1.70 27.31 -14.27
CA GLY A 41 -0.70 28.36 -14.47
C GLY A 41 0.66 28.09 -13.81
N TYR A 42 0.92 26.86 -13.38
CA TYR A 42 2.24 26.47 -12.88
C TYR A 42 3.19 26.14 -14.05
N GLU A 43 4.21 26.96 -14.25
CA GLU A 43 5.20 26.80 -15.32
C GLU A 43 6.23 25.71 -14.97
N ASP A 44 6.68 25.67 -13.72
CA ASP A 44 7.68 24.72 -13.21
C ASP A 44 7.01 23.51 -12.54
N VAL A 45 6.51 22.57 -13.36
CA VAL A 45 6.05 21.25 -12.87
C VAL A 45 7.23 20.28 -12.86
N ILE A 46 7.62 19.83 -11.68
CA ILE A 46 8.74 18.92 -11.47
C ILE A 46 8.21 17.49 -11.37
N LEU A 47 8.81 16.60 -12.18
CA LEU A 47 8.58 15.16 -12.14
C LEU A 47 9.80 14.50 -11.50
N GLU A 48 9.68 14.11 -10.23
CA GLU A 48 10.73 13.44 -9.49
C GLU A 48 10.55 11.93 -9.60
N LYS A 49 11.38 11.30 -10.42
CA LYS A 49 11.38 9.85 -10.65
C LYS A 49 12.01 9.10 -9.48
N PHE A 50 11.35 8.03 -9.05
CA PHE A 50 11.88 7.08 -8.08
C PHE A 50 11.44 5.64 -8.39
N LYS A 51 12.09 4.68 -7.73
CA LYS A 51 11.81 3.25 -7.89
C LYS A 51 11.14 2.71 -6.64
N THR A 52 10.11 1.87 -6.81
CA THR A 52 9.40 1.21 -5.72
C THR A 52 9.04 -0.24 -6.07
N SER A 53 8.70 -1.06 -5.08
CA SER A 53 8.36 -2.47 -5.30
C SER A 53 7.20 -2.92 -4.43
N PHE A 54 6.37 -3.82 -4.96
CA PHE A 54 5.34 -4.54 -4.20
C PHE A 54 5.90 -5.77 -3.47
N TYR A 55 7.20 -6.03 -3.52
CA TYR A 55 7.82 -7.25 -2.99
C TYR A 55 7.40 -7.54 -1.55
N ASN A 56 7.53 -6.57 -0.63
CA ASN A 56 7.16 -6.75 0.78
C ASN A 56 5.68 -7.12 0.93
N TRP A 57 4.81 -6.52 0.14
CA TRP A 57 3.38 -6.80 0.19
C TRP A 57 3.04 -8.19 -0.36
N ILE A 58 3.70 -8.61 -1.44
CA ILE A 58 3.59 -9.97 -1.98
C ILE A 58 4.12 -10.99 -0.95
N PHE A 59 5.26 -10.71 -0.32
CA PHE A 59 5.84 -11.56 0.71
C PHE A 59 4.89 -11.74 1.90
N ILE A 60 4.29 -10.65 2.40
CA ILE A 60 3.31 -10.69 3.49
C ILE A 60 2.09 -11.55 3.12
N ARG A 61 1.64 -11.57 1.86
CA ARG A 61 0.55 -12.47 1.43
C ARG A 61 0.90 -13.95 1.65
N PHE A 62 2.13 -14.35 1.39
CA PHE A 62 2.58 -15.73 1.63
C PHE A 62 2.68 -16.06 3.12
N VAL A 63 3.01 -15.07 3.97
CA VAL A 63 2.99 -15.25 5.44
C VAL A 63 1.61 -15.69 5.92
N PHE A 64 0.51 -15.13 5.38
CA PHE A 64 -0.84 -15.56 5.74
C PHE A 64 -1.19 -16.98 5.29
N VAL A 65 -0.65 -17.44 4.16
CA VAL A 65 -0.82 -18.84 3.72
C VAL A 65 -0.10 -19.79 4.67
N LEU A 66 1.16 -19.46 5.02
CA LEU A 66 1.94 -20.23 5.99
C LEU A 66 1.27 -20.24 7.37
N LEU A 67 0.69 -19.11 7.78
CA LEU A 67 -0.09 -19.00 9.00
C LEU A 67 -1.26 -19.98 9.02
N GLY A 68 -2.04 -20.04 7.94
CA GLY A 68 -3.17 -20.97 7.82
C GLY A 68 -2.72 -22.44 7.92
N ILE A 69 -1.64 -22.81 7.23
CA ILE A 69 -1.03 -24.14 7.33
C ILE A 69 -0.61 -24.43 8.77
N PHE A 70 0.02 -23.47 9.43
CA PHE A 70 0.51 -23.64 10.80
C PHE A 70 -0.63 -23.85 11.80
N ILE A 71 -1.71 -23.10 11.68
CA ILE A 71 -2.91 -23.27 12.52
C ILE A 71 -3.51 -24.67 12.32
N MET A 72 -3.62 -25.15 11.08
CA MET A 72 -4.09 -26.51 10.80
C MET A 72 -3.19 -27.58 11.43
N VAL A 73 -1.86 -27.41 11.37
CA VAL A 73 -0.89 -28.34 11.99
C VAL A 73 -0.98 -28.31 13.52
N ILE A 74 -1.13 -27.14 14.15
CA ILE A 74 -1.36 -27.01 15.59
C ILE A 74 -2.65 -27.75 15.96
N GLY A 75 -3.76 -27.47 15.26
CA GLY A 75 -5.06 -28.09 15.51
C GLY A 75 -5.00 -29.62 15.37
N PHE A 76 -4.33 -30.13 14.33
CA PHE A 76 -4.11 -31.56 14.16
C PHE A 76 -3.25 -32.14 15.29
N SER A 77 -2.13 -31.49 15.64
CA SER A 77 -1.21 -31.97 16.69
C SER A 77 -1.87 -32.11 18.06
N PHE A 78 -2.86 -31.24 18.36
CA PHE A 78 -3.60 -31.25 19.62
C PHE A 78 -4.29 -32.59 19.88
N PHE A 79 -4.79 -33.25 18.83
CA PHE A 79 -5.42 -34.56 18.93
C PHE A 79 -4.44 -35.71 19.19
N PHE A 80 -3.14 -35.54 18.89
CA PHE A 80 -2.13 -36.59 19.05
C PHE A 80 -1.31 -36.43 20.32
N ASN A 81 -0.77 -35.23 20.57
CA ASN A 81 0.14 -34.99 21.69
C ASN A 81 0.22 -33.51 22.07
N HIS A 82 -0.29 -33.19 23.25
CA HIS A 82 -0.31 -31.83 23.82
C HIS A 82 1.09 -31.20 23.96
N TRP A 83 2.14 -31.98 24.20
CA TRP A 83 3.52 -31.46 24.30
C TRP A 83 4.08 -31.02 22.95
N ILE A 84 3.76 -31.77 21.89
CA ILE A 84 4.11 -31.38 20.51
C ILE A 84 3.39 -30.09 20.16
N THR A 85 2.11 -29.97 20.52
CA THR A 85 1.32 -28.75 20.31
C THR A 85 1.93 -27.54 21.01
N LEU A 86 2.31 -27.67 22.28
CA LEU A 86 2.98 -26.60 23.04
C LEU A 86 4.30 -26.18 22.38
N ALA A 87 5.12 -27.14 21.93
CA ALA A 87 6.37 -26.86 21.23
C ALA A 87 6.12 -26.11 19.91
N LEU A 88 5.12 -26.52 19.13
CA LEU A 88 4.74 -25.85 17.88
C LEU A 88 4.23 -24.43 18.13
N ILE A 89 3.40 -24.21 19.15
CA ILE A 89 2.93 -22.87 19.53
C ILE A 89 4.10 -21.97 19.93
N ALA A 90 5.07 -22.48 20.69
CA ALA A 90 6.26 -21.72 21.09
C ALA A 90 7.11 -21.33 19.87
N ILE A 91 7.38 -22.27 18.97
CA ILE A 91 8.11 -22.01 17.72
C ILE A 91 7.38 -20.97 16.88
N PHE A 92 6.07 -21.10 16.73
CA PHE A 92 5.24 -20.17 15.99
C PHE A 92 5.28 -18.76 16.57
N THR A 93 5.14 -18.65 17.89
CA THR A 93 5.17 -17.35 18.58
C THR A 93 6.52 -16.66 18.39
N LEU A 94 7.63 -17.40 18.49
CA LEU A 94 8.98 -16.88 18.23
C LEU A 94 9.14 -16.43 16.77
N PHE A 95 8.65 -17.22 15.81
CA PHE A 95 8.65 -16.86 14.40
C PHE A 95 7.84 -15.59 14.15
N PHE A 96 6.62 -15.51 14.71
CA PHE A 96 5.71 -14.37 14.55
C PHE A 96 6.30 -13.08 15.10
N ILE A 97 6.89 -13.11 16.31
CA ILE A 97 7.58 -11.95 16.89
C ILE A 97 8.73 -11.48 15.98
N LYS A 98 9.55 -12.40 15.46
CA LYS A 98 10.62 -12.05 14.52
C LYS A 98 10.08 -11.48 13.20
N SER A 99 8.99 -12.02 12.67
CA SER A 99 8.33 -11.51 11.46
C SER A 99 7.72 -10.12 11.66
N LEU A 100 7.18 -9.81 12.84
CA LEU A 100 6.71 -8.46 13.16
C LEU A 100 7.85 -7.44 13.20
N ALA A 101 9.01 -7.83 13.74
CA ALA A 101 10.21 -6.98 13.73
C ALA A 101 10.68 -6.67 12.29
N VAL A 102 10.55 -7.63 11.38
CA VAL A 102 10.79 -7.49 9.93
C VAL A 102 9.79 -6.53 9.28
N GLY A 103 8.51 -6.61 9.66
CA GLY A 103 7.45 -5.72 9.15
C GLY A 103 7.60 -4.26 9.58
N ASN A 104 8.22 -4.02 10.74
CA ASN A 104 8.50 -2.68 11.29
C ASN A 104 9.83 -2.07 10.82
N ALA A 105 10.60 -2.78 9.99
CA ALA A 105 11.83 -2.25 9.45
C ALA A 105 11.53 -1.05 8.53
N THR A 106 12.00 0.14 8.92
CA THR A 106 11.87 1.38 8.15
C THR A 106 12.72 1.40 6.89
N GLU A 107 13.66 0.46 6.79
CA GLU A 107 14.50 0.28 5.62
C GLU A 107 13.98 -0.89 4.79
N ILE A 108 13.80 -0.67 3.49
CA ILE A 108 13.54 -1.71 2.49
C ILE A 108 14.83 -2.55 2.33
N LYS A 109 15.25 -3.26 3.39
CA LYS A 109 16.52 -4.01 3.42
C LYS A 109 16.36 -5.50 3.27
N LEU A 110 15.22 -6.07 3.64
CA LEU A 110 15.10 -7.52 3.75
C LEU A 110 15.22 -8.23 2.41
N PHE A 111 14.74 -7.62 1.33
CA PHE A 111 14.92 -8.15 -0.01
C PHE A 111 15.01 -6.97 -0.99
N LYS A 112 16.23 -6.48 -1.23
CA LYS A 112 16.52 -5.63 -2.39
C LYS A 112 16.08 -6.38 -3.63
N ASN A 113 14.90 -6.06 -4.12
CA ASN A 113 14.41 -6.61 -5.37
C ASN A 113 14.72 -5.62 -6.49
N ASP A 114 15.99 -5.54 -6.87
CA ASP A 114 16.43 -4.66 -7.96
C ASP A 114 15.84 -5.06 -9.33
N GLN A 115 15.24 -6.26 -9.44
CA GLN A 115 14.71 -6.83 -10.67
C GLN A 115 13.23 -6.52 -10.93
N LYS A 116 12.40 -6.32 -9.89
CA LYS A 116 10.96 -5.98 -10.04
C LYS A 116 10.61 -4.68 -9.33
N ASN A 117 11.36 -3.64 -9.68
CA ASN A 117 11.05 -2.27 -9.30
C ASN A 117 10.20 -1.62 -10.40
N PHE A 118 9.15 -0.93 -10.00
CA PHE A 118 8.37 -0.04 -10.84
C PHE A 118 8.98 1.35 -10.76
N GLU A 119 9.11 2.02 -11.89
CA GLU A 119 9.44 3.45 -11.94
C GLU A 119 8.14 4.25 -11.79
N THR A 120 8.15 5.18 -10.84
CA THR A 120 7.01 6.04 -10.52
C THR A 120 7.53 7.45 -10.22
N GLU A 121 6.64 8.41 -10.04
CA GLU A 121 6.99 9.84 -10.01
C GLU A 121 6.22 10.59 -8.93
N ASN A 122 6.92 11.41 -8.14
CA ASN A 122 6.28 12.50 -7.43
C ASN A 122 6.11 13.67 -8.39
N ILE A 123 4.94 14.31 -8.34
CA ILE A 123 4.64 15.49 -9.15
C ILE A 123 4.40 16.64 -8.19
N TYR A 124 5.22 17.67 -8.30
CA TYR A 124 5.08 18.86 -7.47
C TYR A 124 5.48 20.12 -8.22
N THR A 125 5.04 21.25 -7.68
CA THR A 125 5.41 22.57 -8.15
C THR A 125 5.71 23.44 -6.94
N LYS A 126 6.49 24.50 -7.13
CA LYS A 126 6.89 25.41 -6.07
C LYS A 126 6.65 26.85 -6.50
N LEU A 127 5.70 27.50 -5.83
CA LEU A 127 5.58 28.96 -5.87
C LEU A 127 6.61 29.58 -4.94
N LYS A 128 7.57 30.31 -5.50
CA LYS A 128 8.52 31.11 -4.71
C LYS A 128 7.91 32.47 -4.40
N SER A 129 7.89 32.84 -3.12
CA SER A 129 7.66 34.22 -2.68
C SER A 129 8.99 34.89 -2.44
N GLN A 130 9.15 36.14 -2.89
CA GLN A 130 10.41 36.90 -2.75
C GLN A 130 10.76 37.18 -1.28
N GLU A 131 9.77 37.29 -0.40
CA GLU A 131 9.94 37.57 1.04
C GLU A 131 9.43 36.42 1.93
N GLY A 132 9.34 35.21 1.39
CA GLY A 132 8.78 34.06 2.10
C GLY A 132 9.59 33.65 3.33
N LYS A 133 9.08 33.94 4.54
CA LYS A 133 9.68 33.49 5.82
C LYS A 133 9.39 32.02 6.15
N ALA A 134 8.43 31.41 5.47
CA ALA A 134 7.99 30.04 5.69
C ALA A 134 7.54 29.39 4.36
N THR A 135 7.61 28.06 4.30
CA THR A 135 7.07 27.27 3.18
C THR A 135 5.83 26.51 3.66
N VAL A 136 4.71 26.70 2.98
CA VAL A 136 3.49 25.90 3.19
C VAL A 136 3.46 24.81 2.14
N VAL A 137 3.33 23.56 2.58
CA VAL A 137 3.29 22.39 1.70
C VAL A 137 1.87 21.81 1.71
N PHE A 138 1.25 21.77 0.53
CA PHE A 138 0.03 21.00 0.30
C PHE A 138 0.41 19.70 -0.38
N MET A 139 0.01 18.57 0.20
CA MET A 139 0.31 17.25 -0.34
C MET A 139 -0.95 16.40 -0.42
N GLY A 140 -1.03 15.59 -1.47
CA GLY A 140 -2.06 14.57 -1.66
C GLY A 140 -1.47 13.42 -2.45
N HIS A 141 -1.92 12.20 -2.16
CA HIS A 141 -1.53 11.04 -2.94
C HIS A 141 -2.50 10.86 -4.10
N TRP A 142 -1.98 10.60 -5.29
CA TRP A 142 -2.76 10.47 -6.53
C TRP A 142 -2.82 9.02 -7.02
N ASP A 143 -2.16 8.08 -6.36
CA ASP A 143 -2.27 6.64 -6.66
C ASP A 143 -3.55 6.04 -6.05
N SER A 144 -3.89 4.82 -6.45
CA SER A 144 -4.97 4.04 -5.83
C SER A 144 -4.43 2.75 -5.26
N LYS A 145 -4.95 2.34 -4.09
CA LYS A 145 -4.78 0.97 -3.59
C LYS A 145 -5.50 0.01 -4.53
N SER A 146 -4.75 -0.82 -5.27
CA SER A 146 -5.39 -1.93 -5.99
C SER A 146 -5.89 -2.97 -5.02
N GLN A 147 -7.22 -3.10 -4.98
CA GLN A 147 -7.89 -4.13 -4.22
C GLN A 147 -8.57 -5.07 -5.19
N THR A 148 -8.20 -6.36 -5.10
CA THR A 148 -8.72 -7.39 -6.00
C THR A 148 -10.16 -7.79 -5.65
N PHE A 149 -10.56 -7.64 -4.39
CA PHE A 149 -11.87 -8.06 -3.91
C PHE A 149 -12.75 -6.85 -3.53
N PRO A 150 -14.04 -6.88 -3.87
CA PRO A 150 -15.01 -5.91 -3.38
C PRO A 150 -15.00 -5.83 -1.84
N SER A 151 -15.35 -4.66 -1.31
CA SER A 151 -15.41 -4.45 0.14
C SER A 151 -16.35 -5.41 0.86
N SER A 152 -17.50 -5.73 0.26
CA SER A 152 -18.46 -6.69 0.79
C SER A 152 -17.85 -8.08 1.00
N LEU A 153 -17.16 -8.61 -0.01
CA LEU A 153 -16.52 -9.93 0.07
C LEU A 153 -15.46 -9.97 1.17
N ARG A 154 -14.67 -8.91 1.33
CA ARG A 154 -13.66 -8.84 2.39
C ARG A 154 -14.27 -8.83 3.78
N ILE A 155 -15.37 -8.10 3.96
CA ILE A 155 -16.11 -8.10 5.23
C ILE A 155 -16.59 -9.52 5.55
N ILE A 156 -17.18 -10.21 4.57
CA ILE A 156 -17.62 -11.61 4.75
C ILE A 156 -16.44 -12.52 5.12
N LEU A 157 -15.31 -12.43 4.43
CA LEU A 157 -14.12 -13.23 4.72
C LEU A 157 -13.58 -12.97 6.14
N ILE A 158 -13.57 -11.71 6.60
CA ILE A 158 -13.13 -11.37 7.96
C ILE A 158 -14.11 -11.92 9.00
N ILE A 159 -15.42 -11.79 8.78
CA ILE A 159 -16.45 -12.37 9.66
C ILE A 159 -16.25 -13.88 9.76
N LEU A 160 -16.13 -14.59 8.63
CA LEU A 160 -15.90 -16.03 8.61
C LEU A 160 -14.61 -16.42 9.35
N ALA A 161 -13.53 -15.64 9.19
CA ALA A 161 -12.28 -15.92 9.89
C ALA A 161 -12.39 -15.72 11.40
N VAL A 162 -13.05 -14.64 11.86
CA VAL A 162 -13.22 -14.36 13.29
C VAL A 162 -14.13 -15.38 13.95
N PHE A 163 -15.30 -15.64 13.36
CA PHE A 163 -16.25 -16.60 13.94
C PHE A 163 -15.81 -18.04 13.76
N GLY A 164 -15.15 -18.37 12.66
CA GLY A 164 -14.55 -19.69 12.44
C GLY A 164 -13.41 -20.00 13.41
N ALA A 165 -12.74 -18.99 13.97
CA ALA A 165 -11.74 -19.18 15.01
C ALA A 165 -12.33 -19.30 16.43
N LEU A 166 -13.63 -19.00 16.61
CA LEU A 166 -14.34 -19.10 17.89
C LEU A 166 -15.09 -20.43 18.06
N ILE A 167 -15.20 -21.22 16.99
CA ILE A 167 -15.80 -22.56 16.96
C ILE A 167 -14.68 -23.58 16.99
#